data_AF-A0A520PHK4-F1
#
_entry.id   AF-A0A520PHK4-F1
#
_cell.length_a   1.000
_cell.length_b   1.000
_cell.length_c   1.000
_cell.angle_alpha   90.00
_cell.angle_beta   90.00
_cell.angle_gamma   90.00
#
_symmetry.space_group_name_H-M   'P 1'
#
loop_
_entity.id
_entity.type
_entity.pdbx_description
1 polymer ?
#
loop_
_entity_poly.entity_id
_entity_poly.type
_entity_poly.pdbx_seq_one_letter_code
_entity_poly.pdbx_strand_id
1 'polypeptide(L)'
;MTDLLSHEESIIEQGKQRVDSEEEIEARHYAELLKAYIKLNKEQNRLIRLSDKSQKKLSVANAKLANFSTKLSKYFSPEVYNSLFTGELDVKVQTQRKLLTIFFSDLEGFTELTERLEPEVLTELLTHYLTEMSKIALRWGGTIDKYIGDAIMIFFGDPASKGEKADAVNCVRMAMEMVDQLAEIRAIWKDKGLALPLNARMGIHTGICTVGNFGSEDRLDYTVIGNGVNLASRLESNAKPNSILISEDTYLHVRSEINCSKNNTIKVKGVSYPVQTYKVEGLMMEQADQLGLTEHQIPGLSLILDQSKIENRVLVRKKIKEVLDLLE
;
A
#
# COMPACT_ATOMS: atom_id res chain seq x y z
N MET A 1 -29.78 33.66 -20.45
CA MET A 1 -30.79 33.30 -19.43
C MET A 1 -31.71 34.48 -19.10
N THR A 2 -31.23 35.72 -19.27
CA THR A 2 -31.91 37.00 -18.98
C THR A 2 -33.02 37.43 -19.94
N ASP A 3 -33.21 36.73 -21.07
CA ASP A 3 -34.14 37.16 -22.13
C ASP A 3 -35.35 36.22 -22.32
N LEU A 4 -35.48 35.18 -21.49
CA LEU A 4 -36.57 34.21 -21.60
C LEU A 4 -37.83 34.58 -20.79
N LEU A 5 -37.71 35.46 -19.79
CA LEU A 5 -38.78 35.80 -18.85
C LEU A 5 -39.22 37.27 -18.92
N SER A 6 -38.57 38.08 -19.75
CA SER A 6 -38.78 39.54 -19.84
C SER A 6 -40.23 39.91 -20.21
N HIS A 7 -40.87 39.13 -21.09
CA HIS A 7 -42.27 39.30 -21.46
C HIS A 7 -43.24 38.94 -20.32
N GLU A 8 -42.91 37.94 -19.52
CA GLU A 8 -43.76 37.44 -18.43
C GLU A 8 -43.62 38.32 -17.17
N GLU A 9 -42.41 38.82 -16.90
CA GLU A 9 -42.14 39.86 -15.90
C GLU A 9 -42.92 41.14 -16.21
N SER A 10 -42.92 41.58 -17.49
CA SER A 10 -43.68 42.75 -17.93
C SER A 10 -45.20 42.59 -17.73
N ILE A 11 -45.75 41.40 -18.00
CA ILE A 11 -47.18 41.12 -17.78
C ILE A 11 -47.53 41.09 -16.29
N ILE A 12 -46.65 40.54 -15.44
CA ILE A 12 -46.85 40.52 -13.98
C ILE A 12 -46.77 41.94 -13.41
N GLU A 13 -45.85 42.77 -13.91
CA GLU A 13 -45.65 44.15 -13.47
C GLU A 13 -46.83 45.06 -13.88
N GLN A 14 -47.34 44.90 -15.11
CA GLN A 14 -48.58 45.55 -15.56
C GLN A 14 -49.80 45.09 -14.75
N GLY A 15 -49.84 43.81 -14.34
CA GLY A 15 -50.86 43.28 -13.45
C GLY A 15 -50.82 43.91 -12.06
N LYS A 16 -49.63 44.07 -11.47
CA LYS A 16 -49.44 44.73 -10.15
C LYS A 16 -49.88 46.20 -10.17
N GLN A 17 -49.46 46.95 -11.20
CA GLN A 17 -49.81 48.37 -11.33
C GLN A 17 -51.33 48.62 -11.39
N ARG A 18 -52.08 47.69 -11.99
CA ARG A 18 -53.55 47.78 -12.11
C ARG A 18 -54.31 47.36 -10.85
N VAL A 19 -53.72 46.48 -10.04
CA VAL A 19 -54.25 46.10 -8.72
C VAL A 19 -54.03 47.24 -7.72
N ASP A 20 -52.88 47.90 -7.77
CA ASP A 20 -52.54 49.05 -6.91
C ASP A 20 -53.38 50.31 -7.23
N SER A 21 -54.01 50.38 -8.41
CA SER A 21 -54.86 51.50 -8.85
C SER A 21 -56.36 51.29 -8.62
N GLU A 22 -56.79 50.21 -7.96
CA GLU A 22 -58.20 49.85 -7.68
C GLU A 22 -59.12 49.83 -8.93
N GLU A 23 -58.57 49.61 -10.13
CA GLU A 23 -59.37 49.51 -11.37
C GLU A 23 -60.11 48.16 -11.46
N GLU A 24 -61.37 48.15 -11.89
CA GLU A 24 -62.12 46.91 -12.15
C GLU A 24 -61.40 46.07 -13.21
N ILE A 25 -60.92 44.89 -12.80
CA ILE A 25 -60.19 43.99 -13.69
C ILE A 25 -61.17 43.36 -14.69
N GLU A 26 -61.18 43.86 -15.92
CA GLU A 26 -61.94 43.25 -17.00
C GLU A 26 -61.49 41.80 -17.25
N ALA A 27 -62.45 40.89 -17.48
CA ALA A 27 -62.20 39.46 -17.71
C ALA A 27 -61.16 39.16 -18.82
N ARG A 28 -61.00 40.09 -19.78
CA ARG A 28 -60.01 40.00 -20.86
C ARG A 28 -58.57 40.02 -20.36
N HIS A 29 -58.27 40.88 -19.39
CA HIS A 29 -56.92 41.02 -18.82
C HIS A 29 -56.54 39.81 -17.97
N TYR A 30 -57.49 39.29 -17.20
CA TYR A 30 -57.31 38.04 -16.46
C TYR A 30 -57.03 36.86 -17.41
N ALA A 31 -57.73 36.77 -18.54
CA ALA A 31 -57.52 35.72 -19.54
C ALA A 31 -56.12 35.77 -20.17
N GLU A 32 -55.57 36.96 -20.42
CA GLU A 32 -54.20 37.14 -20.94
C GLU A 32 -53.14 36.71 -19.92
N LEU A 33 -53.30 37.10 -18.66
CA LEU A 33 -52.39 36.75 -17.57
C LEU A 33 -52.41 35.25 -17.27
N LEU A 34 -53.60 34.63 -17.26
CA LEU A 34 -53.76 33.19 -17.13
C LEU A 34 -53.07 32.43 -18.28
N LYS A 35 -53.19 32.93 -19.51
CA LYS A 35 -52.55 32.32 -20.69
C LYS A 35 -51.02 32.41 -20.60
N ALA A 36 -50.48 33.54 -20.16
CA ALA A 36 -49.05 33.71 -19.91
C ALA A 36 -48.55 32.77 -18.79
N TYR A 37 -49.28 32.68 -17.67
CA TYR A 37 -48.93 31.79 -16.57
C TYR A 37 -48.94 30.30 -16.97
N ILE A 38 -49.95 29.86 -17.74
CA ILE A 38 -50.00 28.50 -18.27
C ILE A 38 -48.80 28.21 -19.17
N LYS A 39 -48.38 29.18 -19.98
CA LYS A 39 -47.21 29.06 -20.87
C LYS A 39 -45.91 28.93 -20.05
N LEU A 40 -45.70 29.82 -19.06
CA LEU A 40 -44.56 29.78 -18.15
C LEU A 40 -44.48 28.46 -17.39
N ASN A 41 -45.59 27.97 -16.84
CA ASN A 41 -45.62 26.71 -16.11
C ASN A 41 -45.28 25.50 -17.03
N LYS A 42 -45.71 25.53 -18.30
CA LYS A 42 -45.29 24.51 -19.28
C LYS A 42 -43.79 24.56 -19.59
N GLU A 43 -43.21 25.75 -19.75
CA GLU A 43 -41.77 25.97 -19.94
C GLU A 43 -40.96 25.47 -18.73
N GLN A 44 -41.36 25.83 -17.51
CA GLN A 44 -40.72 25.37 -16.28
C GLN A 44 -40.76 23.84 -16.14
N ASN A 45 -41.92 23.21 -16.36
CA ASN A 45 -42.03 21.75 -16.33
C ASN A 45 -41.15 21.06 -17.38
N ARG A 46 -40.97 21.69 -18.56
CA ARG A 46 -40.05 21.19 -19.59
C ARG A 46 -38.60 21.26 -19.14
N LEU A 47 -38.19 22.35 -18.50
CA LEU A 47 -36.84 22.52 -17.96
C LEU A 47 -36.53 21.52 -16.85
N ILE A 48 -37.48 21.29 -15.94
CA ILE A 48 -37.35 20.28 -14.87
C ILE A 48 -37.12 18.89 -15.48
N ARG A 49 -37.96 18.48 -16.45
CA ARG A 49 -37.78 17.19 -17.14
C ARG A 49 -36.45 17.07 -17.87
N LEU A 50 -35.96 18.16 -18.48
CA LEU A 50 -34.65 18.19 -19.13
C LEU A 50 -33.52 18.07 -18.11
N SER A 51 -33.62 18.76 -16.97
CA SER A 51 -32.67 18.66 -15.85
C SER A 51 -32.64 17.24 -15.28
N ASP A 52 -33.80 16.66 -14.97
CA ASP A 52 -33.91 15.28 -14.47
C ASP A 52 -33.30 14.28 -15.45
N LYS A 53 -33.56 14.46 -16.75
CA LYS A 53 -32.97 13.62 -17.80
C LYS A 53 -31.45 13.80 -17.88
N SER A 54 -30.95 15.02 -17.73
CA SER A 54 -29.51 15.33 -17.70
C SER A 54 -28.84 14.73 -16.48
N GLN A 55 -29.40 14.93 -15.29
CA GLN A 55 -28.94 14.35 -14.03
C GLN A 55 -28.93 12.83 -14.08
N LYS A 56 -29.98 12.20 -14.62
CA LYS A 56 -30.04 10.74 -14.81
C LYS A 56 -28.95 10.25 -15.78
N LYS A 57 -28.71 10.97 -16.87
CA LYS A 57 -27.60 10.66 -17.80
C LYS A 57 -26.24 10.81 -17.12
N LEU A 58 -26.03 11.87 -16.35
CA LEU A 58 -24.80 12.10 -15.58
C LEU A 58 -24.58 10.98 -14.56
N SER A 59 -25.62 10.61 -13.81
CA SER A 59 -25.57 9.53 -12.83
C SER A 59 -25.17 8.20 -13.47
N VAL A 60 -25.78 7.84 -14.61
CA VAL A 60 -25.42 6.62 -15.36
C VAL A 60 -23.99 6.70 -15.90
N ALA A 61 -23.56 7.84 -16.43
CA ALA A 61 -22.19 8.03 -16.90
C ALA A 61 -21.17 7.90 -15.76
N ASN A 62 -21.44 8.53 -14.61
CA ASN A 62 -20.60 8.45 -13.43
C ASN A 62 -20.54 7.02 -12.87
N ALA A 63 -21.66 6.29 -12.85
CA ALA A 63 -21.68 4.89 -12.44
C ALA A 63 -20.86 3.99 -13.40
N LYS A 64 -20.90 4.26 -14.70
CA LYS A 64 -20.04 3.57 -15.69
C LYS A 64 -18.57 3.88 -15.48
N LEU A 65 -18.22 5.15 -15.25
CA LEU A 65 -16.85 5.56 -14.95
C LEU A 65 -16.34 4.93 -13.66
N ALA A 66 -17.14 4.92 -12.59
CA ALA A 66 -16.81 4.25 -11.35
C ALA A 66 -16.53 2.76 -11.56
N ASN A 67 -17.43 2.03 -12.23
CA ASN A 67 -17.23 0.61 -12.54
C ASN A 67 -16.00 0.34 -13.42
N PHE A 68 -15.72 1.23 -14.37
CA PHE A 68 -14.53 1.12 -15.21
C PHE A 68 -13.26 1.36 -14.37
N SER A 69 -13.28 2.37 -13.51
CA SER A 69 -12.21 2.70 -12.58
C SER A 69 -11.91 1.53 -11.63
N THR A 70 -12.92 0.92 -11.01
CA THR A 70 -12.75 -0.28 -10.14
C THR A 70 -12.20 -1.50 -10.89
N LYS A 71 -12.41 -1.59 -12.20
CA LYS A 71 -11.78 -2.65 -13.02
C LYS A 71 -10.31 -2.34 -13.28
N LEU A 72 -9.98 -1.08 -13.60
CA LEU A 72 -8.59 -0.66 -13.81
C LEU A 72 -7.74 -0.80 -12.55
N SER A 73 -8.31 -0.58 -11.36
CA SER A 73 -7.59 -0.75 -10.08
C SER A 73 -7.07 -2.17 -9.83
N LYS A 74 -7.52 -3.17 -10.60
CA LYS A 74 -7.00 -4.55 -10.54
C LYS A 74 -5.75 -4.77 -11.39
N TYR A 75 -5.46 -3.85 -12.31
CA TYR A 75 -4.36 -3.95 -13.27
C TYR A 75 -3.22 -2.99 -12.98
N PHE A 76 -3.45 -1.99 -12.14
CA PHE A 76 -2.45 -1.01 -11.72
C PHE A 76 -2.21 -1.12 -10.22
N SER A 77 -1.01 -0.76 -9.77
CA SER A 77 -0.74 -0.64 -8.34
C SER A 77 -1.72 0.37 -7.71
N PRO A 78 -2.13 0.22 -6.44
CA PRO A 78 -3.03 1.16 -5.76
C PRO A 78 -2.56 2.62 -5.87
N GLU A 79 -1.26 2.82 -5.90
CA GLU A 79 -0.59 4.11 -5.99
C GLU A 79 -0.80 4.77 -7.37
N VAL A 80 -0.59 4.02 -8.46
CA VAL A 80 -0.87 4.49 -9.83
C VAL A 80 -2.35 4.79 -10.00
N TYR A 81 -3.22 3.92 -9.49
CA TYR A 81 -4.67 4.11 -9.52
C TYR A 81 -5.10 5.40 -8.81
N ASN A 82 -4.63 5.61 -7.57
CA ASN A 82 -4.97 6.79 -6.78
C ASN A 82 -4.51 8.07 -7.48
N SER A 83 -3.31 8.06 -8.04
CA SER A 83 -2.72 9.24 -8.67
C SER A 83 -3.35 9.58 -10.03
N LEU A 84 -3.78 8.57 -10.79
CA LEU A 84 -4.58 8.76 -12.01
C LEU A 84 -5.96 9.35 -11.68
N PHE A 85 -6.54 8.99 -10.54
CA PHE A 85 -7.86 9.45 -10.12
C PHE A 85 -7.85 10.85 -9.51
N THR A 86 -6.79 11.22 -8.76
CA THR A 86 -6.62 12.57 -8.20
C THR A 86 -6.18 13.59 -9.25
N GLY A 87 -5.68 13.14 -10.41
CA GLY A 87 -5.16 14.00 -11.47
C GLY A 87 -3.81 14.64 -11.12
N GLU A 88 -3.15 14.16 -10.06
CA GLU A 88 -1.85 14.68 -9.58
C GLU A 88 -0.67 14.14 -10.39
N LEU A 89 -0.82 12.99 -11.05
CA LEU A 89 0.20 12.43 -11.93
C LEU A 89 -0.09 12.79 -13.39
N ASP A 90 0.71 13.72 -13.92
CA ASP A 90 0.87 13.89 -15.36
C ASP A 90 1.49 12.59 -15.90
N VAL A 91 0.80 11.90 -16.82
CA VAL A 91 1.22 10.60 -17.39
C VAL A 91 2.41 10.81 -18.33
N LYS A 92 3.53 11.27 -17.77
CA LYS A 92 4.81 11.49 -18.43
C LYS A 92 5.86 10.60 -17.78
N VAL A 93 6.89 10.27 -18.55
CA VAL A 93 8.09 9.63 -18.05
C VAL A 93 8.77 10.59 -17.07
N GLN A 94 8.53 10.39 -15.78
CA GLN A 94 9.16 11.14 -14.70
C GLN A 94 9.82 10.13 -13.77
N THR A 95 11.09 10.37 -13.48
CA THR A 95 11.89 9.51 -12.61
C THR A 95 12.57 10.33 -11.53
N GLN A 96 12.75 9.73 -10.37
CA GLN A 96 13.38 10.34 -9.21
C GLN A 96 14.39 9.36 -8.61
N ARG A 97 15.56 9.86 -8.21
CA ARG A 97 16.52 9.05 -7.45
C ARG A 97 16.18 9.15 -5.96
N LYS A 98 15.89 8.03 -5.33
CA LYS A 98 15.52 7.93 -3.91
C LYS A 98 16.24 6.77 -3.24
N LEU A 99 16.47 6.88 -1.93
CA LEU A 99 16.86 5.74 -1.12
C LEU A 99 15.61 4.90 -0.85
N LEU A 100 15.61 3.65 -1.31
CA LEU A 100 14.48 2.75 -1.18
C LEU A 100 14.93 1.45 -0.53
N THR A 101 14.00 0.79 0.16
CA THR A 101 14.21 -0.60 0.61
C THR A 101 13.45 -1.54 -0.32
N ILE A 102 14.18 -2.40 -1.01
CA ILE A 102 13.66 -3.32 -2.03
C ILE A 102 13.63 -4.72 -1.43
N PHE A 103 12.51 -5.40 -1.65
CA PHE A 103 12.24 -6.77 -1.26
C PHE A 103 11.99 -7.63 -2.51
N PHE A 104 12.60 -8.80 -2.53
CA PHE A 104 12.29 -9.88 -3.46
C PHE A 104 11.93 -11.14 -2.68
N SER A 105 10.91 -11.84 -3.16
CA SER A 105 10.58 -13.21 -2.74
C SER A 105 10.42 -14.09 -3.96
N ASP A 106 10.77 -15.37 -3.85
CA ASP A 106 10.61 -16.40 -4.89
C ASP A 106 10.30 -17.74 -4.22
N LEU A 107 9.46 -18.59 -4.84
CA LEU A 107 9.16 -19.91 -4.28
C LEU A 107 10.27 -20.90 -4.64
N GLU A 108 10.71 -21.68 -3.66
CA GLU A 108 11.65 -22.75 -3.91
C GLU A 108 10.97 -23.91 -4.63
N GLY A 109 11.59 -24.41 -5.70
CA GLY A 109 11.09 -25.58 -6.41
C GLY A 109 9.83 -25.30 -7.22
N PHE A 110 9.50 -24.04 -7.51
CA PHE A 110 8.30 -23.69 -8.28
C PHE A 110 8.28 -24.34 -9.66
N THR A 111 9.42 -24.42 -10.35
CA THR A 111 9.52 -25.15 -11.64
C THR A 111 9.06 -26.59 -11.50
N GLU A 112 9.49 -27.31 -10.46
CA GLU A 112 9.07 -28.69 -10.23
C GLU A 112 7.59 -28.80 -9.86
N LEU A 113 7.06 -27.83 -9.11
CA LEU A 113 5.63 -27.69 -8.84
C LEU A 113 4.83 -27.51 -10.13
N THR A 114 5.31 -26.71 -11.08
CA THR A 114 4.62 -26.47 -12.36
C THR A 114 4.56 -27.69 -13.26
N GLU A 115 5.53 -28.61 -13.16
CA GLU A 115 5.55 -29.85 -13.95
C GLU A 115 4.64 -30.94 -13.38
N ARG A 116 4.37 -30.91 -12.06
CA ARG A 116 3.64 -31.98 -11.36
C ARG A 116 2.17 -31.66 -11.10
N LEU A 117 1.80 -30.38 -11.09
CA LEU A 117 0.44 -29.95 -10.80
C LEU A 117 -0.34 -29.70 -12.09
N GLU A 118 -1.63 -30.04 -12.06
CA GLU A 118 -2.56 -29.62 -13.09
C GLU A 118 -2.64 -28.07 -13.13
N PRO A 119 -2.76 -27.45 -14.32
CA PRO A 119 -2.75 -26.00 -14.48
C PRO A 119 -3.76 -25.25 -13.61
N GLU A 120 -4.95 -25.81 -13.40
CA GLU A 120 -6.00 -25.23 -12.57
C GLU A 120 -5.60 -25.18 -11.09
N VAL A 121 -5.00 -26.27 -10.59
CA VAL A 121 -4.54 -26.37 -9.19
C VAL A 121 -3.34 -25.45 -8.96
N LEU A 122 -2.41 -25.40 -9.92
CA LEU A 122 -1.29 -24.47 -9.88
C LEU A 122 -1.76 -23.01 -9.84
N THR A 123 -2.78 -22.67 -10.65
CA THR A 123 -3.35 -21.33 -10.69
C THR A 123 -4.04 -20.97 -9.38
N GLU A 124 -4.79 -21.90 -8.77
CA GLU A 124 -5.41 -21.70 -7.46
C GLU A 124 -4.34 -21.49 -6.36
N LEU A 125 -3.29 -22.31 -6.36
CA LEU A 125 -2.16 -22.19 -5.43
C LEU A 125 -1.45 -20.84 -5.56
N LEU A 126 -1.07 -20.47 -6.78
CA LEU A 126 -0.36 -19.22 -7.04
C LEU A 126 -1.25 -18.01 -6.69
N THR A 127 -2.53 -18.05 -7.05
CA THR A 127 -3.48 -16.98 -6.70
C THR A 127 -3.63 -16.84 -5.19
N HIS A 128 -3.75 -17.95 -4.45
CA HIS A 128 -3.84 -17.93 -2.99
C HIS A 128 -2.57 -17.33 -2.37
N TYR A 129 -1.40 -17.82 -2.78
CA TYR A 129 -0.11 -17.31 -2.29
C TYR A 129 0.05 -15.80 -2.58
N LEU A 130 -0.07 -15.38 -3.84
CA LEU A 130 0.10 -13.97 -4.21
C LEU A 130 -0.91 -13.07 -3.51
N THR A 131 -2.15 -13.54 -3.30
CA THR A 131 -3.19 -12.76 -2.59
C THR A 131 -2.81 -12.51 -1.13
N GLU A 132 -2.38 -13.53 -0.39
CA GLU A 132 -2.03 -13.37 1.02
C GLU A 132 -0.75 -12.55 1.20
N MET A 133 0.28 -12.78 0.38
CA MET A 133 1.50 -11.98 0.41
C MET A 133 1.21 -10.51 0.09
N SER A 134 0.34 -10.24 -0.90
CA SER A 134 -0.03 -8.86 -1.26
C SER A 134 -0.78 -8.14 -0.16
N LYS A 135 -1.68 -8.84 0.56
CA LYS A 135 -2.36 -8.26 1.72
C LYS A 135 -1.37 -7.85 2.81
N ILE A 136 -0.37 -8.69 3.09
CA ILE A 136 0.70 -8.38 4.07
C ILE A 136 1.50 -7.16 3.61
N ALA A 137 1.92 -7.14 2.33
CA ALA A 137 2.67 -6.03 1.76
C ALA A 137 1.95 -4.68 1.95
N LEU A 138 0.68 -4.62 1.58
CA LEU A 138 -0.14 -3.42 1.70
C LEU A 138 -0.35 -3.00 3.16
N ARG A 139 -0.53 -3.95 4.10
CA ARG A 139 -0.67 -3.65 5.53
C ARG A 139 0.56 -2.94 6.11
N TRP A 140 1.75 -3.34 5.70
CA TRP A 140 3.01 -2.74 6.16
C TRP A 140 3.35 -1.43 5.42
N GLY A 141 2.64 -1.11 4.33
CA GLY A 141 2.88 0.07 3.51
C GLY A 141 3.94 -0.16 2.42
N GLY A 142 4.13 -1.40 2.00
CA GLY A 142 4.98 -1.74 0.85
C GLY A 142 4.23 -1.51 -0.46
N THR A 143 4.93 -0.97 -1.44
CA THR A 143 4.45 -0.77 -2.81
C THR A 143 4.81 -2.01 -3.63
N ILE A 144 3.81 -2.74 -4.12
CA ILE A 144 4.02 -3.90 -4.99
C ILE A 144 4.35 -3.39 -6.39
N ASP A 145 5.56 -3.69 -6.87
CA ASP A 145 6.00 -3.31 -8.21
C ASP A 145 5.40 -4.25 -9.26
N LYS A 146 5.73 -5.55 -9.14
CA LYS A 146 5.23 -6.58 -10.06
C LYS A 146 5.37 -8.00 -9.51
N TYR A 147 4.62 -8.90 -10.12
CA TYR A 147 4.82 -10.34 -10.01
C TYR A 147 5.65 -10.82 -11.21
N ILE A 148 6.61 -11.72 -10.95
CA ILE A 148 7.49 -12.31 -11.97
C ILE A 148 7.36 -13.83 -11.84
N GLY A 149 6.29 -14.39 -12.41
CA GLY A 149 5.92 -15.79 -12.14
C GLY A 149 5.45 -15.95 -10.70
N ASP A 150 6.18 -16.73 -9.91
CA ASP A 150 6.01 -16.91 -8.47
C ASP A 150 6.78 -15.90 -7.61
N ALA A 151 7.66 -15.12 -8.24
CA ALA A 151 8.40 -14.09 -7.53
C ALA A 151 7.57 -12.81 -7.32
N ILE A 152 7.81 -12.14 -6.20
CA ILE A 152 7.17 -10.88 -5.82
C ILE A 152 8.25 -9.82 -5.60
N MET A 153 8.13 -8.69 -6.29
CA MET A 153 8.97 -7.51 -6.07
C MET A 153 8.18 -6.40 -5.38
N ILE A 154 8.71 -5.93 -4.26
CA ILE A 154 8.08 -4.90 -3.41
C ILE A 154 9.15 -3.88 -3.06
N PHE A 155 8.77 -2.61 -2.90
CA PHE A 155 9.66 -1.59 -2.37
C PHE A 155 8.97 -0.69 -1.35
N PHE A 156 9.79 -0.06 -0.50
CA PHE A 156 9.39 0.92 0.51
C PHE A 156 10.17 2.22 0.31
N GLY A 157 9.55 3.33 0.71
CA GLY A 157 10.12 4.68 0.60
C GLY A 157 9.55 5.52 -0.53
N ASP A 158 8.63 4.96 -1.32
CA ASP A 158 7.93 5.66 -2.39
C ASP A 158 6.60 4.93 -2.74
N PRO A 159 5.50 5.66 -3.02
CA PRO A 159 5.35 7.12 -3.06
C PRO A 159 5.30 7.76 -1.67
N ALA A 160 4.96 6.98 -0.65
CA ALA A 160 4.96 7.39 0.74
C ALA A 160 6.17 6.78 1.47
N SER A 161 6.82 7.59 2.30
CA SER A 161 7.94 7.16 3.15
C SER A 161 7.64 7.56 4.59
N LYS A 162 7.97 6.67 5.53
CA LYS A 162 7.97 6.98 6.97
C LYS A 162 9.37 7.31 7.48
N GLY A 163 10.31 7.55 6.57
CA GLY A 163 11.74 7.71 6.82
C GLY A 163 12.51 6.42 6.57
N GLU A 164 13.75 6.56 6.10
CA GLU A 164 14.62 5.48 5.61
C GLU A 164 14.71 4.30 6.59
N LYS A 165 14.85 4.61 7.89
CA LYS A 165 14.91 3.62 8.96
C LYS A 165 13.58 2.87 9.16
N ALA A 166 12.47 3.60 9.24
CA ALA A 166 11.15 3.01 9.47
C ALA A 166 10.71 2.16 8.28
N ASP A 167 11.02 2.61 7.06
CA ASP A 167 10.74 1.88 5.83
C ASP A 167 11.52 0.55 5.77
N ALA A 168 12.81 0.57 6.15
CA ALA A 168 13.61 -0.65 6.24
C ALA A 168 13.09 -1.62 7.31
N VAL A 169 12.74 -1.12 8.50
CA VAL A 169 12.18 -1.94 9.59
C VAL A 169 10.82 -2.55 9.19
N ASN A 170 9.92 -1.76 8.61
CA ASN A 170 8.62 -2.24 8.13
C ASN A 170 8.78 -3.30 7.05
N CYS A 171 9.73 -3.13 6.13
CA CYS A 171 10.02 -4.12 5.09
C CYS A 171 10.50 -5.46 5.68
N VAL A 172 11.38 -5.45 6.67
CA VAL A 172 11.84 -6.69 7.31
C VAL A 172 10.73 -7.33 8.15
N ARG A 173 9.92 -6.54 8.87
CA ARG A 173 8.75 -7.06 9.60
C ARG A 173 7.70 -7.67 8.68
N MET A 174 7.43 -7.03 7.55
CA MET A 174 6.59 -7.57 6.48
C MET A 174 7.12 -8.93 6.02
N ALA A 175 8.42 -9.03 5.76
CA ALA A 175 9.03 -10.29 5.34
C ALA A 175 8.91 -11.39 6.40
N MET A 176 9.05 -11.06 7.69
CA MET A 176 8.83 -12.01 8.79
C MET A 176 7.39 -12.53 8.81
N GLU A 177 6.41 -11.63 8.71
CA GLU A 177 4.99 -12.01 8.65
C GLU A 177 4.65 -12.84 7.41
N MET A 178 5.31 -12.58 6.27
CA MET A 178 5.18 -13.40 5.06
C MET A 178 5.70 -14.83 5.27
N VAL A 179 6.79 -15.02 6.03
CA VAL A 179 7.30 -16.34 6.37
C VAL A 179 6.29 -17.11 7.23
N ASP A 180 5.69 -16.44 8.23
CA ASP A 180 4.68 -17.05 9.10
C ASP A 180 3.41 -17.42 8.31
N GLN A 181 2.92 -16.50 7.48
CA GLN A 181 1.76 -16.75 6.62
C GLN A 181 2.01 -17.89 5.62
N LEU A 182 3.23 -18.01 5.10
CA LEU A 182 3.60 -19.11 4.22
C LEU A 182 3.53 -20.47 4.92
N ALA A 183 3.83 -20.53 6.22
CA ALA A 183 3.68 -21.75 7.01
C ALA A 183 2.20 -22.18 7.11
N GLU A 184 1.28 -21.23 7.26
CA GLU A 184 -0.17 -21.49 7.24
C GLU A 184 -0.64 -21.97 5.86
N ILE A 185 -0.23 -21.28 4.80
CA ILE A 185 -0.54 -21.66 3.42
C ILE A 185 -0.04 -23.08 3.15
N ARG A 186 1.17 -23.40 3.58
CA ARG A 186 1.74 -24.74 3.45
C ARG A 186 0.89 -25.79 4.16
N ALA A 187 0.39 -25.52 5.36
CA ALA A 187 -0.48 -26.46 6.08
C ALA A 187 -1.79 -26.71 5.31
N ILE A 188 -2.43 -25.65 4.82
CA ILE A 188 -3.67 -25.75 4.02
C ILE A 188 -3.46 -26.60 2.76
N TRP A 189 -2.38 -26.35 2.02
CA TRP A 189 -2.10 -27.05 0.78
C TRP A 189 -1.62 -28.48 0.99
N LYS A 190 -0.93 -28.75 2.10
CA LYS A 190 -0.58 -30.11 2.51
C LYS A 190 -1.83 -30.95 2.77
N ASP A 191 -2.83 -30.39 3.44
CA ASP A 191 -4.11 -31.07 3.69
C ASP A 191 -4.92 -31.30 2.41
N LYS A 192 -4.73 -30.43 1.40
CA LYS A 192 -5.26 -30.63 0.03
C LYS A 192 -4.47 -31.64 -0.81
N GLY A 193 -3.42 -32.26 -0.26
CA GLY A 193 -2.65 -33.32 -0.91
C GLY A 193 -1.37 -32.85 -1.62
N LEU A 194 -0.92 -31.61 -1.41
CA LEU A 194 0.35 -31.14 -1.95
C LEU A 194 1.53 -31.79 -1.20
N ALA A 195 2.24 -32.68 -1.89
CA ALA A 195 3.37 -33.43 -1.31
C ALA A 195 4.66 -32.60 -1.17
N LEU A 196 4.83 -31.56 -2.01
CA LEU A 196 6.02 -30.73 -2.03
C LEU A 196 5.91 -29.57 -1.01
N PRO A 197 6.98 -29.28 -0.25
CA PRO A 197 6.96 -28.16 0.69
C PRO A 197 6.97 -26.82 -0.05
N LEU A 198 6.00 -25.96 0.24
CA LEU A 198 5.98 -24.57 -0.23
C LEU A 198 6.91 -23.71 0.61
N ASN A 199 8.16 -23.55 0.18
CA ASN A 199 9.11 -22.65 0.80
C ASN A 199 9.31 -21.40 -0.06
N ALA A 200 9.70 -20.30 0.59
CA ALA A 200 10.10 -19.08 -0.11
C ALA A 200 11.50 -18.66 0.32
N ARG A 201 12.24 -18.06 -0.60
CA ARG A 201 13.47 -17.34 -0.31
C ARG A 201 13.18 -15.85 -0.36
N MET A 202 13.79 -15.07 0.53
CA MET A 202 13.55 -13.64 0.60
C MET A 202 14.86 -12.85 0.69
N GLY A 203 14.94 -11.77 -0.07
CA GLY A 203 16.10 -10.88 -0.16
C GLY A 203 15.72 -9.42 0.02
N ILE A 204 16.43 -8.69 0.89
CA ILE A 204 16.16 -7.27 1.15
C ILE A 204 17.43 -6.43 1.04
N HIS A 205 17.34 -5.34 0.29
CA HIS A 205 18.41 -4.35 0.20
C HIS A 205 17.88 -2.91 0.27
N THR A 206 18.57 -2.07 1.01
CA THR A 206 18.30 -0.63 1.12
C THR A 206 19.37 0.12 0.36
N GLY A 207 19.00 0.86 -0.67
CA GLY A 207 19.96 1.53 -1.54
C GLY A 207 19.34 2.55 -2.49
N ILE A 208 20.21 3.37 -3.07
CA ILE A 208 19.77 4.44 -4.00
C ILE A 208 19.33 3.80 -5.31
N CYS A 209 18.06 4.00 -5.65
CA CYS A 209 17.45 3.52 -6.88
C CYS A 209 16.72 4.66 -7.60
N THR A 210 16.38 4.43 -8.86
CA THR A 210 15.57 5.36 -9.65
C THR A 210 14.15 4.80 -9.72
N VAL A 211 13.18 5.54 -9.17
CA VAL A 211 11.76 5.18 -9.17
C VAL A 211 10.98 6.14 -10.07
N GLY A 212 9.95 5.64 -10.74
CA GLY A 212 9.08 6.48 -11.56
C GLY A 212 8.36 5.69 -12.66
N ASN A 213 7.72 6.43 -13.57
CA ASN A 213 7.10 5.86 -14.76
C ASN A 213 8.18 5.54 -15.80
N PHE A 214 8.40 4.25 -16.08
CA PHE A 214 9.31 3.77 -17.13
C PHE A 214 8.53 3.08 -18.25
N GLY A 215 9.01 3.20 -19.49
CA GLY A 215 8.44 2.49 -20.63
C GLY A 215 8.37 3.35 -21.89
N SER A 216 7.50 2.98 -22.83
CA SER A 216 7.24 3.74 -24.05
C SER A 216 6.05 4.68 -23.85
N GLU A 217 5.80 5.58 -24.81
CA GLU A 217 4.63 6.48 -24.79
C GLU A 217 3.30 5.71 -24.66
N ASP A 218 3.23 4.50 -25.23
CA ASP A 218 2.04 3.65 -25.21
C ASP A 218 1.94 2.71 -23.99
N ARG A 219 3.05 2.53 -23.24
CA ARG A 219 3.09 1.61 -22.10
C ARG A 219 4.07 2.09 -21.06
N LEU A 220 3.53 2.65 -19.98
CA LEU A 220 4.27 3.09 -18.81
C LEU A 220 3.97 2.16 -17.63
N ASP A 221 5.03 1.69 -16.97
CA ASP A 221 4.96 0.95 -15.72
C ASP A 221 5.65 1.80 -14.63
N TYR A 222 4.95 2.03 -13.51
CA TYR A 222 5.57 2.64 -12.34
C TYR A 222 6.44 1.60 -11.65
N THR A 223 7.76 1.77 -11.68
CA THR A 223 8.69 0.74 -11.24
C THR A 223 10.00 1.33 -10.72
N VAL A 224 10.84 0.48 -10.11
CA VAL A 224 12.16 0.85 -9.59
C VAL A 224 13.24 0.20 -10.45
N ILE A 225 14.23 0.98 -10.85
CA ILE A 225 15.39 0.52 -11.62
C ILE A 225 16.67 0.95 -10.91
N GLY A 226 17.66 0.07 -10.88
CA GLY A 226 19.00 0.39 -10.41
C GLY A 226 19.76 -0.83 -9.90
N ASN A 227 21.02 -0.60 -9.55
CA ASN A 227 21.87 -1.66 -8.98
C ASN A 227 21.30 -2.23 -7.67
N GLY A 228 20.56 -1.43 -6.90
CA GLY A 228 19.90 -1.91 -5.67
C GLY A 228 18.88 -3.02 -5.92
N VAL A 229 18.13 -2.95 -7.02
CA VAL A 229 17.17 -3.99 -7.45
C VAL A 229 17.90 -5.30 -7.73
N ASN A 230 19.00 -5.22 -8.48
CA ASN A 230 19.82 -6.40 -8.81
C ASN A 230 20.44 -7.02 -7.55
N LEU A 231 20.87 -6.22 -6.58
CA LEU A 231 21.41 -6.73 -5.32
C LEU A 231 20.34 -7.42 -4.48
N ALA A 232 19.14 -6.84 -4.36
CA ALA A 232 18.02 -7.45 -3.65
C ALA A 232 17.63 -8.83 -4.22
N SER A 233 17.49 -8.92 -5.55
CA SER A 233 17.23 -10.21 -6.23
C SER A 233 18.35 -11.22 -5.98
N ARG A 234 19.62 -10.80 -5.95
CA ARG A 234 20.73 -11.72 -5.65
C ARG A 234 20.75 -12.18 -4.19
N LEU A 235 20.31 -11.34 -3.26
CA LEU A 235 20.15 -11.74 -1.87
C LEU A 235 19.08 -12.81 -1.72
N GLU A 236 17.94 -12.66 -2.42
CA GLU A 236 16.88 -13.67 -2.46
C GLU A 236 17.45 -15.00 -2.96
N SER A 237 18.14 -15.01 -4.11
CA SER A 237 18.59 -16.28 -4.70
C SER A 237 19.69 -16.97 -3.89
N ASN A 238 20.34 -16.25 -2.96
CA ASN A 238 21.34 -16.80 -2.02
C ASN A 238 20.76 -17.07 -0.62
N ALA A 239 19.50 -16.71 -0.38
CA ALA A 239 18.83 -17.00 0.88
C ALA A 239 18.55 -18.50 1.00
N LYS A 240 18.56 -19.00 2.24
CA LYS A 240 18.08 -20.36 2.51
C LYS A 240 16.55 -20.38 2.46
N PRO A 241 15.92 -21.55 2.25
CA PRO A 241 14.48 -21.68 2.29
C PRO A 241 13.89 -21.19 3.61
N ASN A 242 12.79 -20.44 3.52
CA ASN A 242 12.09 -19.77 4.63
C ASN A 242 13.02 -18.87 5.47
N SER A 243 13.98 -18.21 4.81
CA SER A 243 14.87 -17.26 5.48
C SER A 243 14.92 -15.95 4.72
N ILE A 244 15.20 -14.89 5.48
CA ILE A 244 15.31 -13.53 4.99
C ILE A 244 16.78 -13.14 5.04
N LEU A 245 17.36 -12.86 3.88
CA LEU A 245 18.72 -12.40 3.74
C LEU A 245 18.75 -10.90 3.44
N ILE A 246 19.49 -10.14 4.23
CA ILE A 246 19.59 -8.68 4.09
C ILE A 246 21.02 -8.24 3.81
N SER A 247 21.16 -7.15 3.06
CA SER A 247 22.46 -6.47 2.87
C SER A 247 22.96 -5.79 4.15
N GLU A 248 24.25 -5.48 4.19
CA GLU A 248 24.82 -4.64 5.25
C GLU A 248 24.15 -3.27 5.36
N ASP A 249 23.81 -2.63 4.23
CA ASP A 249 23.09 -1.35 4.24
C ASP A 249 21.75 -1.45 4.96
N THR A 250 20.95 -2.49 4.66
CA THR A 250 19.69 -2.74 5.36
C THR A 250 19.92 -3.04 6.84
N TYR A 251 20.92 -3.86 7.16
CA TYR A 251 21.28 -4.18 8.55
C TYR A 251 21.56 -2.91 9.37
N LEU A 252 22.30 -1.94 8.82
CA LEU A 252 22.59 -0.68 9.52
C LEU A 252 21.33 0.11 9.91
N HIS A 253 20.26 0.02 9.11
CA HIS A 253 18.99 0.65 9.41
C HIS A 253 18.19 -0.11 10.46
N VAL A 254 18.21 -1.45 10.44
CA VAL A 254 17.32 -2.28 11.27
C VAL A 254 17.94 -2.83 12.56
N ARG A 255 19.27 -2.77 12.72
CA ARG A 255 20.03 -3.40 13.83
C ARG A 255 19.63 -2.99 15.25
N SER A 256 18.83 -1.94 15.42
CA SER A 256 18.33 -1.52 16.75
C SER A 256 17.02 -2.19 17.15
N GLU A 257 16.32 -2.82 16.22
CA GLU A 257 14.97 -3.37 16.44
C GLU A 257 14.88 -4.85 16.03
N ILE A 258 15.75 -5.28 15.12
CA ILE A 258 15.73 -6.60 14.51
C ILE A 258 17.03 -7.31 14.82
N ASN A 259 16.92 -8.54 15.31
CA ASN A 259 18.07 -9.38 15.56
C ASN A 259 18.53 -10.05 14.25
N CYS A 260 19.80 -9.87 13.92
CA CYS A 260 20.39 -10.41 12.70
C CYS A 260 21.72 -11.11 12.99
N SER A 261 21.93 -12.27 12.41
CA SER A 261 23.20 -13.00 12.46
C SER A 261 24.03 -12.70 11.21
N LYS A 262 25.35 -12.54 11.38
CA LYS A 262 26.25 -12.31 10.25
C LYS A 262 26.33 -13.57 9.39
N ASN A 263 26.14 -13.43 8.08
CA ASN A 263 26.21 -14.54 7.11
C ASN A 263 27.40 -14.35 6.16
N ASN A 264 27.56 -15.23 5.17
CA ASN A 264 28.64 -15.14 4.18
C ASN A 264 28.53 -13.90 3.29
N THR A 265 29.65 -13.44 2.76
CA THR A 265 29.66 -12.38 1.74
C THR A 265 29.21 -12.95 0.39
N ILE A 266 28.47 -12.18 -0.39
CA ILE A 266 28.08 -12.54 -1.77
C ILE A 266 28.79 -11.64 -2.78
N LYS A 267 29.12 -12.19 -3.96
CA LYS A 267 29.60 -11.39 -5.10
C LYS A 267 28.44 -11.17 -6.07
N VAL A 268 28.14 -9.90 -6.33
CA VAL A 268 27.06 -9.51 -7.26
C VAL A 268 27.67 -8.91 -8.51
N LYS A 269 27.19 -9.37 -9.68
CA LYS A 269 27.60 -8.83 -10.97
C LYS A 269 27.25 -7.34 -11.03
N GLY A 270 28.24 -6.50 -11.30
CA GLY A 270 28.09 -5.03 -11.32
C GLY A 270 28.44 -4.33 -10.01
N VAL A 271 28.72 -5.07 -8.93
CA VAL A 271 29.29 -4.54 -7.69
C VAL A 271 30.76 -4.94 -7.62
N SER A 272 31.66 -3.97 -7.41
CA SER A 272 33.11 -4.19 -7.46
C SER A 272 33.66 -4.92 -6.23
N TYR A 273 32.92 -4.90 -5.12
CA TYR A 273 33.32 -5.51 -3.85
C TYR A 273 32.31 -6.58 -3.39
N PRO A 274 32.75 -7.60 -2.62
CA PRO A 274 31.85 -8.53 -1.97
C PRO A 274 30.93 -7.80 -0.99
N VAL A 275 29.64 -8.09 -1.04
CA VAL A 275 28.64 -7.50 -0.14
C VAL A 275 28.48 -8.41 1.07
N GLN A 276 28.68 -7.86 2.27
CA GLN A 276 28.41 -8.56 3.52
C GLN A 276 26.89 -8.73 3.69
N THR A 277 26.47 -9.94 4.04
CA THR A 277 25.05 -10.26 4.24
C THR A 277 24.75 -10.65 5.67
N TYR A 278 23.50 -10.49 6.08
CA TYR A 278 23.01 -10.83 7.40
C TYR A 278 21.72 -11.62 7.26
N LYS A 279 21.53 -12.64 8.10
CA LYS A 279 20.28 -13.40 8.19
C LYS A 279 19.43 -12.82 9.32
N VAL A 280 18.15 -12.59 9.05
CA VAL A 280 17.18 -12.15 10.07
C VAL A 280 16.82 -13.34 10.96
N GLU A 281 16.90 -13.18 12.28
CA GLU A 281 16.58 -14.23 13.26
C GLU A 281 15.29 -13.94 14.04
N GLY A 282 14.82 -12.70 14.08
CA GLY A 282 13.58 -12.32 14.79
C GLY A 282 13.61 -10.88 15.30
N LEU A 283 12.59 -10.49 16.08
CA LEU A 283 12.57 -9.20 16.76
C LEU A 283 13.50 -9.21 17.97
N MET A 284 14.16 -8.09 18.28
CA MET A 284 15.03 -8.00 19.48
C MET A 284 14.29 -8.29 20.79
N MET A 285 13.01 -7.93 20.91
CA MET A 285 12.21 -8.14 22.13
C MET A 285 11.73 -9.59 22.32
N GLU A 286 11.55 -10.37 21.25
CA GLU A 286 11.06 -11.77 21.37
C GLU A 286 12.08 -12.69 22.06
N GLN A 287 13.37 -12.33 22.05
CA GLN A 287 14.40 -13.06 22.78
C GLN A 287 14.50 -12.62 24.26
N ALA A 288 14.12 -11.39 24.61
CA ALA A 288 14.16 -10.94 26.00
C ALA A 288 13.14 -11.72 26.87
N ASP A 289 11.93 -11.94 26.34
CA ASP A 289 10.90 -12.75 27.00
C ASP A 289 11.26 -14.25 27.00
N GLN A 290 11.93 -14.78 25.96
CA GLN A 290 12.38 -16.17 25.94
C GLN A 290 13.62 -16.45 26.80
N LEU A 291 14.48 -15.45 27.06
CA LEU A 291 15.67 -15.56 27.92
C LEU A 291 15.42 -15.08 29.36
N GLY A 292 14.22 -14.60 29.69
CA GLY A 292 13.91 -14.02 31.00
C GLY A 292 14.69 -12.72 31.28
N LEU A 293 15.16 -12.03 30.25
CA LEU A 293 15.88 -10.77 30.37
C LEU A 293 14.89 -9.61 30.52
N THR A 294 14.89 -8.96 31.68
CA THR A 294 14.10 -7.74 31.92
C THR A 294 15.05 -6.54 31.86
N GLU A 295 14.82 -5.65 30.90
CA GLU A 295 15.59 -4.41 30.77
C GLU A 295 14.72 -3.20 31.13
N HIS A 296 15.24 -2.34 32.02
CA HIS A 296 14.64 -1.07 32.39
C HIS A 296 15.65 0.05 32.14
N GLN A 297 15.26 1.05 31.34
CA GLN A 297 16.11 2.17 30.99
C GLN A 297 15.40 3.51 31.24
N ILE A 298 16.09 4.39 31.97
CA ILE A 298 15.71 5.80 32.17
C ILE A 298 16.95 6.68 31.93
N PRO A 299 16.83 7.99 31.66
CA PRO A 299 18.00 8.87 31.50
C PRO A 299 18.95 8.79 32.71
N GLY A 300 20.18 8.32 32.48
CA GLY A 300 21.20 8.17 33.53
C GLY A 300 21.26 6.80 34.23
N LEU A 301 20.32 5.87 33.95
CA LEU A 301 20.31 4.53 34.55
C LEU A 301 19.83 3.47 33.55
N SER A 302 20.64 2.44 33.34
CA SER A 302 20.26 1.22 32.62
C SER A 302 20.38 0.03 33.57
N LEU A 303 19.31 -0.75 33.69
CA LEU A 303 19.25 -1.95 34.51
C LEU A 303 18.84 -3.13 33.62
N ILE A 304 19.74 -4.11 33.50
CA ILE A 304 19.52 -5.35 32.75
C ILE A 304 19.53 -6.50 33.75
N LEU A 305 18.43 -7.25 33.82
CA LEU A 305 18.25 -8.40 34.73
C LEU A 305 18.00 -9.68 33.93
N ASP A 306 18.93 -10.62 33.97
CA ASP A 306 18.75 -11.97 33.43
C ASP A 306 18.09 -12.87 34.47
N GLN A 307 16.75 -12.97 34.47
CA GLN A 307 16.00 -13.76 35.46
C GLN A 307 16.34 -15.25 35.39
N SER A 308 16.77 -15.75 34.22
CA SER A 308 17.12 -17.16 34.03
C SER A 308 18.39 -17.58 34.79
N LYS A 309 19.26 -16.62 35.12
CA LYS A 309 20.54 -16.84 35.82
C LYS A 309 20.54 -16.37 37.28
N ILE A 310 19.40 -15.97 37.82
CA ILE A 310 19.33 -15.55 39.23
C ILE A 310 19.30 -16.80 40.13
N GLU A 311 20.46 -17.21 40.61
CA GLU A 311 20.59 -18.31 41.57
C GLU A 311 20.16 -17.90 42.99
N ASN A 312 20.40 -16.63 43.39
CA ASN A 312 20.07 -16.13 44.73
C ASN A 312 19.44 -14.72 44.69
N ARG A 313 18.11 -14.69 44.79
CA ARG A 313 17.31 -13.45 44.76
C ARG A 313 17.61 -12.50 45.92
N VAL A 314 18.08 -13.00 47.07
CA VAL A 314 18.40 -12.17 48.24
C VAL A 314 19.69 -11.38 48.00
N LEU A 315 20.70 -12.01 47.40
CA LEU A 315 21.97 -11.36 47.07
C LEU A 315 21.81 -10.28 45.99
N VAL A 316 21.02 -10.57 44.94
CA VAL A 316 20.70 -9.61 43.89
C VAL A 316 19.99 -8.39 44.46
N ARG A 317 18.98 -8.58 45.32
CA ARG A 317 18.30 -7.47 46.02
C ARG A 317 19.26 -6.65 46.88
N LYS A 318 20.17 -7.29 47.61
CA LYS A 318 21.17 -6.59 48.41
C LYS A 318 22.09 -5.72 47.55
N LYS A 319 22.57 -6.26 46.42
CA LYS A 319 23.44 -5.51 45.50
C LYS A 319 22.74 -4.35 44.82
N ILE A 320 21.48 -4.52 44.41
CA ILE A 320 20.68 -3.41 43.87
C ILE A 320 20.49 -2.34 44.94
N LYS A 321 20.24 -2.73 46.20
CA LYS A 321 20.12 -1.78 47.31
C LYS A 321 21.41 -1.01 47.58
N GLU A 322 22.57 -1.68 47.57
CA GLU A 322 23.88 -1.02 47.67
C GLU A 322 24.14 -0.01 46.54
N VAL A 323 23.63 -0.25 45.33
CA VAL A 323 23.71 0.71 44.21
C VAL A 323 22.74 1.87 44.39
N LEU A 324 21.55 1.63 44.94
CA LEU A 324 20.59 2.68 45.26
C LEU A 324 21.11 3.60 46.38
N ASP A 325 21.81 3.05 47.37
CA ASP A 325 22.42 3.82 48.47
C ASP A 325 23.56 4.76 47.97
N LEU A 326 24.11 4.55 46.77
CA LEU A 326 25.09 5.45 46.13
C LEU A 326 24.45 6.66 45.42
N LEU A 327 23.13 6.68 45.31
CA LEU A 327 22.34 7.74 44.68
C LEU A 327 21.66 8.67 45.71
N GLU A 328 21.84 8.43 47.01
CA GLU A 328 21.46 9.32 48.13
C GLU A 328 22.60 10.29 48.50
#